data_AF-A0A953IFY3-F1
#
_entry.id   AF-A0A953IFY3-F1
#
_cell.length_a   1.000
_cell.length_b   1.000
_cell.length_c   1.000
_cell.angle_alpha   90.00
_cell.angle_beta   90.00
_cell.angle_gamma   90.00
#
_symmetry.space_group_name_H-M   'P 1'
#
loop_
_entity.id
_entity.type
_entity.pdbx_description
1 polymer ?
#
loop_
_entity_poly.entity_id
_entity_poly.type
_entity_poly.pdbx_seq_one_letter_code
_entity_poly.pdbx_strand_id
1 'polypeptide(L)'
;MSDFVSGFWSVYVTLITLASVIGCGVFLWVQSKAKATAVSAEQVKTMGHVWDENLEEYNNPLPRWWSWLFYITVVFALGYLAVYPGLGSYQGAFGW
;
A
#
# COMPACT_ATOMS: atom_id res chain seq x y z
N MET A 1 -10.44 3.46 37.47
CA MET A 1 -10.05 2.44 36.47
C MET A 1 -9.28 3.18 35.38
N SER A 2 -7.94 3.13 35.45
CA SER A 2 -6.93 3.78 34.57
C SER A 2 -7.32 5.00 33.70
N ASP A 3 -7.22 6.21 34.25
CA ASP A 3 -7.31 7.50 33.54
C ASP A 3 -6.05 7.86 32.72
N PHE A 4 -5.21 6.88 32.36
CA PHE A 4 -3.90 7.07 31.72
C PHE A 4 -3.92 6.93 30.18
N VAL A 5 -5.05 6.56 29.59
CA VAL A 5 -5.21 6.46 28.13
C VAL A 5 -6.39 7.33 27.73
N SER A 6 -6.11 8.60 27.42
CA SER A 6 -7.13 9.53 26.91
C SER A 6 -7.61 9.09 25.53
N GLY A 7 -8.84 9.48 25.15
CA GLY A 7 -9.42 9.19 23.82
C GLY A 7 -8.55 9.65 22.64
N PHE A 8 -7.55 10.49 22.89
CA PHE A 8 -6.48 10.86 21.97
C PHE A 8 -5.83 9.64 21.29
N TRP A 9 -5.44 8.61 22.05
CA TRP A 9 -4.70 7.47 21.49
C TRP A 9 -5.57 6.64 20.53
N SER A 10 -6.87 6.53 20.81
CA SER A 10 -7.83 5.88 19.93
C SER A 10 -7.93 6.60 18.58
N VAL A 11 -8.08 7.92 18.62
CA VAL A 11 -8.15 8.76 17.41
C VAL A 11 -6.82 8.73 16.64
N TYR A 12 -5.70 8.85 17.35
CA TYR A 12 -4.36 8.81 16.77
C TYR A 12 -4.11 7.52 15.98
N VAL A 13 -4.35 6.36 16.60
CA VAL A 13 -4.20 5.05 15.96
C VAL A 13 -5.13 4.95 14.75
N THR A 14 -6.40 5.33 14.91
CA THR A 14 -7.40 5.26 13.84
C THR A 14 -6.99 6.08 12.61
N LEU A 15 -6.58 7.34 12.81
CA LEU A 15 -6.21 8.23 11.72
C LEU A 15 -4.94 7.75 10.99
N ILE A 16 -3.91 7.35 11.73
CA ILE A 16 -2.66 6.89 11.12
C ILE A 16 -2.88 5.60 10.36
N THR A 17 -3.58 4.62 10.93
CA THR A 17 -3.83 3.35 10.25
C THR A 17 -4.61 3.55 8.95
N LEU A 18 -5.71 4.33 8.98
CA LEU A 18 -6.49 4.60 7.78
C LEU A 18 -5.68 5.40 6.75
N ALA A 19 -4.94 6.42 7.17
CA ALA A 19 -4.07 7.20 6.29
C ALA A 19 -2.99 6.32 5.64
N SER A 20 -2.37 5.41 6.38
CA SER A 20 -1.37 4.48 5.85
C SER A 20 -1.98 3.51 4.83
N VAL A 21 -3.13 2.89 5.12
CA VAL A 21 -3.79 1.95 4.20
C VAL A 21 -4.21 2.65 2.90
N ILE A 22 -4.83 3.83 3.01
CA ILE A 22 -5.18 4.64 1.84
C ILE A 22 -3.91 5.08 1.10
N GLY A 23 -2.87 5.46 1.85
CA GLY A 23 -1.56 5.83 1.34
C GLY A 23 -0.94 4.74 0.48
N CYS A 24 -1.04 3.46 0.85
CA CYS A 24 -0.59 2.34 0.03
C CYS A 24 -1.29 2.30 -1.34
N GLY A 25 -2.61 2.48 -1.37
CA GLY A 25 -3.38 2.52 -2.62
C GLY A 25 -3.03 3.72 -3.51
N VAL A 26 -2.87 4.90 -2.90
CA VAL A 26 -2.46 6.13 -3.59
C VAL A 26 -1.04 5.98 -4.14
N PHE A 27 -0.11 5.45 -3.35
CA PHE A 27 1.28 5.27 -3.77
C PHE A 27 1.38 4.28 -4.94
N LEU A 28 0.64 3.17 -4.89
CA LEU A 28 0.54 2.26 -6.03
C LEU A 28 0.00 2.96 -7.27
N TRP A 29 -1.03 3.80 -7.13
CA TRP A 29 -1.60 4.55 -8.24
C TRP A 29 -0.59 5.54 -8.86
N VAL A 30 0.15 6.25 -8.02
CA VAL A 30 1.21 7.18 -8.48
C VAL A 30 2.31 6.41 -9.21
N GLN A 31 2.80 5.31 -8.63
CA GLN A 31 3.85 4.48 -9.25
C GLN A 31 3.38 3.79 -10.53
N SER A 32 2.11 3.40 -10.60
CA SER A 32 1.53 2.78 -11.81
C SER A 32 1.48 3.73 -13.01
N LYS A 33 1.64 5.04 -12.79
CA LYS A 33 1.75 6.05 -13.85
C LYS A 33 3.17 6.28 -14.33
N ALA A 34 4.18 5.70 -13.68
CA ALA A 34 5.55 5.77 -14.16
C ALA A 34 5.59 5.17 -15.58
N LYS A 35 6.13 5.95 -16.52
CA LYS A 35 6.25 5.53 -17.92
C LYS A 35 7.36 4.48 -18.01
N ALA A 36 6.99 3.21 -17.93
CA ALA A 36 7.89 2.13 -18.27
C ALA A 36 8.16 2.15 -19.78
N THR A 37 9.43 2.07 -20.16
CA THR A 37 9.88 1.95 -21.55
C THR A 37 9.68 0.53 -22.08
N ALA A 38 8.45 0.02 -22.06
CA ALA A 38 8.09 -1.20 -22.76
C ALA A 38 7.86 -0.87 -24.25
N VAL A 39 8.94 -0.55 -24.97
CA VAL A 39 8.92 -0.39 -26.42
C VAL A 39 9.48 -1.67 -27.04
N SER A 40 8.57 -2.59 -27.37
CA SER A 40 8.81 -3.85 -28.08
C SER A 40 9.62 -4.92 -27.33
N ALA A 41 9.37 -6.18 -27.67
CA ALA A 41 9.95 -7.38 -27.05
C ALA A 41 11.48 -7.52 -27.26
N GLU A 42 12.11 -6.59 -27.98
CA GLU A 42 13.47 -6.81 -28.49
C GLU A 42 14.57 -6.14 -27.64
N GLN A 43 14.30 -5.07 -26.89
CA GLN A 43 15.26 -4.50 -25.93
C GLN A 43 14.57 -3.76 -24.78
N VAL A 44 14.39 -4.45 -23.64
CA VAL A 44 14.03 -3.79 -22.38
C VAL A 44 15.17 -2.84 -22.00
N LYS A 45 14.89 -1.54 -21.95
CA LYS A 45 15.89 -0.54 -21.54
C LYS A 45 16.20 -0.66 -20.05
N THR A 46 17.48 -0.70 -19.72
CA THR A 46 17.97 -0.58 -18.35
C THR A 46 17.97 0.89 -17.90
N MET A 47 18.03 1.13 -16.60
CA MET A 47 17.99 2.47 -16.00
C MET A 47 19.27 3.30 -16.24
N GLY A 48 20.29 2.74 -16.90
CA GLY A 48 21.54 3.42 -17.22
C GLY A 48 22.59 3.43 -16.10
N HIS A 49 22.31 2.75 -14.99
CA HIS A 49 23.26 2.53 -13.90
C HIS A 49 23.63 1.06 -13.82
N VAL A 50 24.94 0.79 -13.67
CA VAL A 50 25.52 -0.54 -13.48
C VAL A 50 26.05 -0.62 -12.05
N TRP A 51 25.64 -1.65 -11.34
CA TRP A 51 26.09 -2.02 -10.02
C TRP A 51 26.97 -3.27 -10.12
N ASP A 52 27.98 -3.40 -9.26
CA ASP A 52 28.82 -4.62 -9.17
C ASP A 52 29.28 -5.17 -10.54
N GLU A 53 29.86 -4.28 -11.37
CA GLU A 53 30.38 -4.52 -12.74
C GLU A 53 29.34 -4.95 -13.80
N ASN A 54 28.27 -5.67 -13.44
CA ASN A 54 27.36 -6.31 -14.39
C ASN A 54 25.88 -6.34 -13.98
N LEU A 55 25.49 -5.84 -12.80
CA LEU A 55 24.11 -5.80 -12.36
C LEU A 55 23.42 -4.52 -12.85
N GLU A 56 22.35 -4.67 -13.63
CA GLU A 56 21.56 -3.55 -14.16
C GLU A 56 20.08 -3.74 -13.83
N GLU A 57 19.38 -2.63 -13.63
CA GLU A 57 17.95 -2.64 -13.32
C GLU A 57 17.11 -2.39 -14.57
N TYR A 58 16.14 -3.27 -14.82
CA TYR A 58 15.18 -3.13 -15.92
C TYR A 58 14.03 -2.18 -15.57
N ASN A 59 13.68 -1.30 -16.51
CA ASN A 59 12.54 -0.40 -16.38
C ASN A 59 11.24 -1.00 -16.94
N ASN A 60 10.79 -2.10 -16.34
CA ASN A 60 9.55 -2.76 -16.72
C ASN A 60 8.33 -2.17 -15.99
N PRO A 61 7.15 -2.14 -16.64
CA PRO A 61 5.93 -1.78 -15.92
C PRO A 61 5.58 -2.86 -14.91
N LEU A 62 4.92 -2.45 -13.83
CA LEU A 62 4.33 -3.37 -12.86
C LEU A 62 3.38 -4.35 -13.56
N PRO A 63 3.48 -5.67 -13.31
CA PRO A 63 2.54 -6.64 -13.85
C PRO A 63 1.10 -6.31 -13.44
N ARG A 64 0.17 -6.26 -14.41
CA ARG A 64 -1.23 -5.85 -14.15
C ARG A 64 -1.91 -6.70 -13.07
N TRP A 65 -1.68 -8.02 -13.09
CA TRP A 65 -2.27 -8.93 -12.10
C TRP A 65 -1.79 -8.62 -10.68
N TRP A 66 -0.51 -8.22 -10.54
CA TRP A 66 0.10 -7.89 -9.26
C TRP A 66 -0.49 -6.59 -8.70
N SER A 67 -0.64 -5.56 -9.55
CA SER A 67 -1.24 -4.29 -9.12
C SER A 67 -2.70 -4.49 -8.69
N TRP A 68 -3.48 -5.27 -9.42
CA TRP A 68 -4.86 -5.60 -9.04
C TRP A 68 -4.92 -6.39 -7.73
N LEU A 69 -4.06 -7.39 -7.54
CA LEU A 69 -3.96 -8.14 -6.28
C LEU A 69 -3.68 -7.19 -5.10
N PHE A 70 -2.77 -6.24 -5.27
CA PHE A 70 -2.46 -5.26 -4.23
C PHE A 70 -3.64 -4.31 -3.94
N TYR A 71 -4.39 -3.87 -4.96
CA TYR A 71 -5.61 -3.09 -4.70
C TYR A 71 -6.67 -3.89 -3.93
N ILE A 72 -6.81 -5.18 -4.25
CA ILE A 72 -7.72 -6.07 -3.52
C ILE A 72 -7.32 -6.18 -2.05
N THR A 73 -6.02 -6.28 -1.72
CA THR A 73 -5.59 -6.35 -0.31
C THR A 73 -5.84 -5.03 0.43
N VAL A 74 -5.71 -3.88 -0.23
CA VAL A 74 -6.07 -2.57 0.35
C VAL A 74 -7.57 -2.52 0.67
N VAL A 75 -8.43 -2.92 -0.29
CA VAL A 75 -9.89 -2.97 -0.07
C VAL A 75 -10.24 -3.97 1.03
N PHE A 76 -9.60 -5.14 1.03
CA PHE A 76 -9.80 -6.16 2.06
C PHE A 76 -9.41 -5.63 3.45
N ALA A 77 -8.27 -4.93 3.58
CA ALA A 77 -7.83 -4.34 4.84
C ALA A 77 -8.84 -3.32 5.38
N LEU A 78 -9.38 -2.45 4.52
CA LEU A 78 -10.44 -1.50 4.90
C LEU A 78 -11.72 -2.22 5.34
N GLY A 79 -12.14 -3.26 4.61
CA GLY A 79 -13.30 -4.07 4.98
C GLY A 79 -13.09 -4.81 6.31
N TYR A 80 -11.89 -5.36 6.53
CA TYR A 80 -11.54 -6.04 7.77
C TYR A 80 -11.59 -5.09 8.96
N LEU A 81 -11.03 -3.89 8.85
CA LEU A 81 -11.07 -2.86 9.89
C LEU A 81 -12.47 -2.29 10.15
N ALA A 82 -13.38 -2.40 9.18
CA ALA A 82 -14.80 -2.08 9.39
C ALA A 82 -15.54 -3.18 10.18
N VAL A 83 -15.18 -4.45 9.96
CA VAL A 83 -15.86 -5.59 10.59
C VAL A 83 -15.32 -5.91 11.98
N TYR A 84 -14.00 -5.83 12.15
CA TYR A 84 -13.28 -6.28 13.35
C TYR A 84 -12.63 -5.11 14.11
N PRO A 85 -12.37 -5.29 15.42
CA PRO A 85 -11.64 -4.31 16.21
C PRO A 85 -10.21 -4.15 15.69
N GLY A 86 -9.76 -2.90 15.62
CA GLY A 86 -8.45 -2.54 15.06
C GLY A 86 -8.25 -1.04 14.87
N LEU A 87 -9.34 -0.26 14.89
CA LEU A 87 -9.33 1.21 14.84
C LEU A 87 -9.55 1.79 16.24
N GLY A 88 -8.50 1.75 17.07
CA GLY A 88 -8.54 2.29 18.42
C GLY A 88 -9.63 1.62 19.27
N SER A 89 -10.61 2.41 19.72
CA SER A 89 -11.75 1.95 20.53
C SER A 89 -12.95 1.46 19.70
N TYR A 90 -12.83 1.42 18.36
CA TYR A 90 -13.89 0.88 17.51
C TYR A 90 -13.95 -0.66 17.62
N GLN A 91 -15.11 -1.16 18.02
CA GLN A 91 -15.38 -2.59 18.25
C GLN A 91 -15.70 -3.38 16.96
N GLY A 92 -15.71 -2.73 15.80
CA GLY A 92 -16.17 -3.36 14.56
C GLY A 92 -17.70 -3.38 14.43
N ALA A 93 -18.19 -3.64 13.22
CA ALA A 93 -19.61 -3.58 12.87
C ALA A 93 -20.51 -4.52 13.69
N PHE A 94 -19.96 -5.61 14.22
CA PHE A 94 -20.73 -6.60 14.98
C PHE A 94 -20.50 -6.53 16.50
N GLY A 95 -19.82 -5.48 17.00
CA GLY A 95 -19.64 -5.25 18.43
C GLY A 95 -18.77 -6.30 19.12
N TRP A 96 -17.66 -6.69 18.48
CA TRP A 96 -16.69 -7.65 19.01
C TRP A 96 -15.88 -7.10 20.19
#